data_AF-A0A7X3NQX5-F1
#
_entry.id   AF-A0A7X3NQX5-F1
#
_cell.length_a   1.000
_cell.length_b   1.000
_cell.length_c   1.000
_cell.angle_alpha   90.00
_cell.angle_beta   90.00
_cell.angle_gamma   90.00
#
_symmetry.space_group_name_H-M   'P 1'
#
loop_
_entity.id
_entity.type
_entity.pdbx_description
1 polymer ?
#
loop_
_entity_poly.entity_id
_entity_poly.type
_entity_poly.pdbx_seq_one_letter_code
_entity_poly.pdbx_strand_id
1 'polypeptide(L)'
;MRTQFKVGYIYMLPLLGLMGLCVGCSLGQSWSENYALQSGVTASDPALIDDNPETIGQSQRKKSSGSALTDLNIPSEAIIHLPEKRSIYRIVIHSTNLEDFEVQAFDSLGEWKKIYDRRTNKDRVIDIRLNKVVTTTGIKLLVRRTTDDAAQRRENLKLKRENVETPDGNRRRGRYLYHLTGPTTALAKIAEIELYGYAN
;
A
#
# COMPACT_ATOMS: atom_id res chain seq x y z
N MET A 1 52.72 -68.52 -5.18
CA MET A 1 51.72 -67.63 -5.79
C MET A 1 51.20 -66.67 -4.73
N ARG A 2 51.55 -65.37 -4.80
CA ARG A 2 51.03 -64.32 -3.92
C ARG A 2 50.41 -63.24 -4.80
N THR A 3 49.09 -63.11 -4.72
CA THR A 3 48.31 -62.08 -5.40
C THR A 3 48.36 -60.79 -4.60
N GLN A 4 48.90 -59.72 -5.20
CA GLN A 4 48.85 -58.37 -4.62
C GLN A 4 47.55 -57.69 -5.06
N PHE A 5 46.64 -57.48 -4.10
CA PHE A 5 45.46 -56.64 -4.31
C PHE A 5 45.85 -55.16 -4.22
N LYS A 6 45.63 -54.40 -5.29
CA LYS A 6 45.83 -52.95 -5.33
C LYS A 6 44.73 -52.24 -4.52
N VAL A 7 45.09 -51.78 -3.32
CA VAL A 7 44.20 -51.13 -2.32
C VAL A 7 43.75 -49.70 -2.73
N GLY A 8 44.25 -49.15 -3.83
CA GLY A 8 44.03 -47.74 -4.21
C GLY A 8 42.63 -47.36 -4.69
N TYR A 9 41.76 -48.32 -5.05
CA TYR A 9 40.44 -48.02 -5.63
C TYR A 9 39.29 -47.93 -4.62
N ILE A 10 39.51 -48.29 -3.35
CA ILE A 10 38.43 -48.42 -2.36
C ILE A 10 38.05 -47.06 -1.75
N TYR A 11 38.94 -46.06 -1.81
CA TYR A 11 38.69 -44.73 -1.21
C TYR A 11 38.12 -43.68 -2.19
N MET A 12 38.02 -43.98 -3.49
CA MET A 12 37.49 -43.04 -4.51
C MET A 12 35.95 -43.03 -4.59
N LEU A 13 35.30 -44.15 -4.26
CA LEU A 13 33.84 -44.29 -4.30
C LEU A 13 33.08 -43.54 -3.19
N PRO A 14 33.53 -43.47 -1.92
CA PRO A 14 32.81 -42.69 -0.90
C PRO A 14 32.97 -41.17 -1.09
N LEU A 15 34.02 -40.70 -1.76
CA LEU A 15 34.26 -39.27 -1.98
C LEU A 15 33.31 -38.67 -3.04
N LEU A 16 33.00 -39.45 -4.09
CA LEU A 16 32.02 -39.09 -5.13
C LEU A 16 30.58 -39.10 -4.59
N GLY A 17 30.26 -40.01 -3.65
CA GLY A 17 28.97 -40.05 -2.96
C GLY A 17 28.73 -38.83 -2.07
N LEU A 18 29.78 -38.26 -1.45
CA LEU A 18 29.66 -37.07 -0.60
C LEU A 18 29.41 -35.79 -1.41
N MET A 19 29.99 -35.66 -2.61
CA MET A 19 29.74 -34.49 -3.47
C MET A 19 28.32 -34.48 -4.07
N GLY A 20 27.67 -35.63 -4.25
CA GLY A 20 26.28 -35.70 -4.72
C GLY A 20 25.25 -35.19 -3.70
N LEU A 21 25.54 -35.30 -2.40
CA LEU A 21 24.64 -34.86 -1.33
C LEU A 21 24.64 -33.33 -1.12
N CYS A 22 25.70 -32.64 -1.51
CA CYS A 22 25.80 -31.18 -1.35
C CYS A 22 25.12 -30.38 -2.48
N VAL A 23 24.79 -31.00 -3.61
CA VAL A 23 24.15 -30.32 -4.75
C VAL A 23 22.61 -30.28 -4.63
N GLY A 24 22.03 -31.12 -3.78
CA GLY A 24 20.56 -31.20 -3.61
C GLY A 24 19.94 -30.14 -2.70
N CYS A 25 20.73 -29.35 -1.97
CA CYS A 25 20.23 -28.44 -0.93
C CYS A 25 20.03 -26.98 -1.36
N SER A 26 20.18 -26.64 -2.64
CA SER A 26 20.11 -25.26 -3.13
C SER A 26 18.92 -24.99 -4.07
N LEU A 27 17.86 -25.79 -4.02
CA LEU A 27 16.56 -25.35 -4.52
C LEU A 27 15.96 -24.44 -3.45
N GLY A 28 16.22 -23.13 -3.59
CA GLY A 28 15.69 -22.11 -2.69
C GLY A 28 14.16 -22.16 -2.69
N GLN A 29 13.59 -22.86 -1.71
CA GLN A 29 12.16 -22.90 -1.48
C GLN A 29 11.73 -21.53 -0.92
N SER A 30 11.41 -20.62 -1.82
CA SER A 30 10.71 -19.38 -1.47
C SER A 30 9.31 -19.75 -1.00
N TRP A 31 8.97 -19.41 0.24
CA TRP A 31 7.63 -19.68 0.80
C TRP A 31 6.60 -18.62 0.43
N SER A 32 7.07 -17.46 -0.06
CA SER A 32 6.19 -16.35 -0.43
C SER A 32 6.83 -15.41 -1.43
N GLU A 33 6.00 -14.81 -2.28
CA GLU A 33 6.41 -13.86 -3.30
C GLU A 33 5.64 -12.54 -3.14
N ASN A 34 6.31 -11.42 -3.37
CA ASN A 34 5.66 -10.11 -3.44
C ASN A 34 5.03 -9.92 -4.82
N TYR A 35 3.72 -10.13 -4.91
CA TYR A 35 2.96 -9.98 -6.14
C TYR A 35 2.85 -8.53 -6.60
N ALA A 36 3.18 -7.52 -5.78
CA ALA A 36 3.15 -6.13 -6.21
C ALA A 36 4.20 -5.82 -7.30
N LEU A 37 5.31 -6.57 -7.31
CA LEU A 37 6.44 -6.37 -8.24
C LEU A 37 6.33 -7.23 -9.51
N GLN A 38 5.24 -7.99 -9.67
CA GLN A 38 5.07 -8.83 -10.84
C GLN A 38 4.79 -8.01 -12.10
N SER A 39 5.23 -8.53 -13.26
CA SER A 39 4.97 -7.90 -14.54
C SER A 39 3.47 -7.78 -14.81
N GLY A 40 3.03 -6.59 -15.24
CA GLY A 40 1.63 -6.28 -15.54
C GLY A 40 0.79 -5.82 -14.35
N VAL A 41 1.38 -5.74 -13.15
CA VAL A 41 0.77 -5.08 -12.00
C VAL A 41 0.76 -3.58 -12.25
N THR A 42 -0.35 -2.93 -11.88
CA THR A 42 -0.49 -1.47 -11.99
C THR A 42 -0.94 -0.90 -10.66
N ALA A 43 -0.55 0.34 -10.36
CA ALA A 43 -0.97 1.05 -9.18
C ALA A 43 -1.51 2.44 -9.56
N SER A 44 -2.33 3.02 -8.67
CA SER A 44 -2.82 4.40 -8.82
C SER A 44 -1.67 5.40 -8.92
N ASP A 45 -0.59 5.14 -8.18
CA ASP A 45 0.69 5.83 -8.31
C ASP A 45 1.78 4.74 -8.46
N PRO A 46 2.58 4.74 -9.53
CA PRO A 46 3.62 3.71 -9.75
C PRO A 46 4.64 3.62 -8.62
N ALA A 47 4.90 4.72 -7.90
CA ALA A 47 5.83 4.74 -6.77
C ALA A 47 5.31 3.99 -5.52
N LEU A 48 4.17 3.31 -5.62
CA LEU A 48 3.64 2.46 -4.55
C LEU A 48 4.13 1.01 -4.64
N ILE A 49 4.72 0.63 -5.78
CA ILE A 49 5.06 -0.76 -6.14
C ILE A 49 6.38 -0.83 -6.92
N ASP A 50 7.31 0.09 -6.66
CA ASP A 50 8.55 0.25 -7.44
C ASP A 50 9.78 -0.36 -6.78
N ASP A 51 9.62 -1.01 -5.61
CA ASP A 51 10.70 -1.62 -4.80
C ASP A 51 11.77 -0.60 -4.36
N ASN A 52 11.45 0.70 -4.38
CA ASN A 52 12.37 1.74 -3.96
C ASN A 52 11.88 2.43 -2.68
N PRO A 53 12.47 2.15 -1.50
CA PRO A 53 12.02 2.75 -0.25
C PRO A 53 12.27 4.27 -0.14
N GLU A 54 13.04 4.85 -1.08
CA GLU A 54 13.28 6.29 -1.14
C GLU A 54 12.20 7.05 -1.92
N THR A 55 11.41 6.36 -2.74
CA THR A 55 10.28 6.98 -3.44
C THR A 55 9.08 7.09 -2.49
N ILE A 56 8.28 8.12 -2.68
CA ILE A 56 7.07 8.35 -1.87
C ILE A 56 5.94 8.59 -2.84
N GLY A 57 5.15 7.55 -3.07
CA GLY A 57 3.87 7.62 -3.75
C GLY A 57 2.81 8.33 -2.92
N GLN A 58 1.76 8.78 -3.59
CA GLN A 58 0.61 9.44 -2.98
C GLN A 58 -0.70 8.74 -3.31
N SER A 59 -1.54 8.58 -2.28
CA SER A 59 -2.94 8.21 -2.50
C SER A 59 -3.66 9.29 -3.31
N GLN A 60 -4.70 8.92 -4.05
CA GLN A 60 -5.49 9.83 -4.87
C GLN A 60 -6.84 10.13 -4.23
N ARG A 61 -7.35 11.34 -4.43
CA ARG A 61 -8.70 11.70 -3.98
C ARG A 61 -9.71 11.39 -5.09
N LYS A 62 -10.86 10.82 -4.72
CA LYS A 62 -11.98 10.66 -5.65
C LYS A 62 -12.45 12.05 -6.15
N LYS A 63 -12.84 12.14 -7.42
CA LYS A 63 -13.34 13.40 -8.01
C LYS A 63 -14.47 13.98 -7.15
N SER A 64 -14.40 15.30 -6.93
CA SER A 64 -15.35 16.09 -6.16
C SER A 64 -16.79 15.82 -6.62
N SER A 65 -17.68 15.74 -5.64
CA SER A 65 -19.12 15.54 -5.83
C SER A 65 -19.86 16.83 -6.23
N GLY A 66 -19.16 17.97 -6.23
CA GLY A 66 -19.72 19.31 -6.47
C GLY A 66 -20.41 19.92 -5.24
N SER A 67 -20.45 19.22 -4.11
CA SER A 67 -21.03 19.70 -2.86
C SER A 67 -19.91 20.05 -1.87
N ALA A 68 -19.88 21.31 -1.43
CA ALA A 68 -18.84 21.85 -0.57
C ALA A 68 -18.70 21.08 0.76
N LEU A 69 -19.77 20.54 1.33
CA LEU A 69 -19.72 19.81 2.61
C LEU A 69 -19.15 18.39 2.46
N THR A 70 -19.50 17.69 1.38
CA THR A 70 -19.01 16.35 1.07
C THR A 70 -17.58 16.37 0.56
N ASP A 71 -17.18 17.47 -0.08
CA ASP A 71 -15.85 17.62 -0.66
C ASP A 71 -14.75 17.94 0.38
N LEU A 72 -15.12 18.39 1.59
CA LEU A 72 -14.18 18.72 2.67
C LEU A 72 -13.54 17.49 3.32
N ASN A 73 -14.25 16.36 3.34
CA ASN A 73 -13.85 15.13 4.04
C ASN A 73 -13.76 13.93 3.09
N ILE A 74 -13.42 14.15 1.82
CA ILE A 74 -13.25 13.03 0.87
C ILE A 74 -12.03 12.20 1.31
N PRO A 75 -12.19 10.90 1.58
CA PRO A 75 -11.07 10.01 1.84
C PRO A 75 -10.23 9.84 0.58
N SER A 76 -8.93 9.61 0.76
CA SER A 76 -8.07 9.25 -0.37
C SER A 76 -7.98 7.73 -0.50
N GLU A 77 -7.67 7.26 -1.71
CA GLU A 77 -7.53 5.85 -2.03
C GLU A 77 -6.23 5.59 -2.79
N ALA A 78 -5.57 4.48 -2.48
CA ALA A 78 -4.49 3.92 -3.27
C ALA A 78 -4.93 2.54 -3.76
N ILE A 79 -4.77 2.26 -5.05
CA ILE A 79 -5.30 1.05 -5.69
C ILE A 79 -4.16 0.33 -6.39
N ILE A 80 -4.08 -0.99 -6.21
CA ILE A 80 -3.18 -1.89 -6.92
C ILE A 80 -4.04 -2.90 -7.66
N HIS A 81 -3.81 -3.05 -8.96
CA HIS A 81 -4.42 -4.06 -9.81
C HIS A 81 -3.39 -5.11 -10.18
N LEU A 82 -3.74 -6.37 -9.91
CA LEU A 82 -2.97 -7.53 -10.30
C LEU A 82 -3.45 -8.01 -11.69
N PRO A 83 -2.54 -8.49 -12.54
CA PRO A 83 -2.88 -8.96 -13.88
C PRO A 83 -3.76 -10.23 -13.85
N GLU A 84 -3.64 -11.02 -12.78
CA GLU A 84 -4.43 -12.22 -12.57
C GLU A 84 -4.87 -12.37 -11.11
N LYS A 85 -5.80 -13.30 -10.87
CA LYS A 85 -6.27 -13.61 -9.51
C LYS A 85 -5.12 -14.21 -8.71
N ARG A 86 -4.80 -13.57 -7.58
CA ARG A 86 -3.76 -14.02 -6.65
C ARG A 86 -4.33 -14.21 -5.25
N SER A 87 -3.80 -15.20 -4.55
CA SER A 87 -4.14 -15.52 -3.17
C SER A 87 -3.19 -14.81 -2.22
N ILE A 88 -3.65 -13.73 -1.60
CA ILE A 88 -2.87 -12.87 -0.71
C ILE A 88 -3.18 -13.25 0.75
N TYR A 89 -2.13 -13.41 1.56
CA TYR A 89 -2.26 -13.69 2.99
C TYR A 89 -1.61 -12.62 3.88
N ARG A 90 -0.69 -11.82 3.33
CA ARG A 90 0.02 -10.77 4.05
C ARG A 90 0.16 -9.53 3.17
N ILE A 91 -0.01 -8.36 3.77
CA ILE A 91 0.13 -7.06 3.13
C ILE A 91 1.06 -6.23 4.00
N VAL A 92 2.11 -5.64 3.42
CA VAL A 92 3.00 -4.72 4.14
C VAL A 92 2.84 -3.34 3.53
N ILE A 93 2.63 -2.34 4.36
CA ILE A 93 2.47 -0.94 3.92
C ILE A 93 3.55 -0.11 4.60
N HIS A 94 4.39 0.54 3.81
CA HIS A 94 5.36 1.52 4.28
C HIS A 94 4.79 2.92 4.09
N SER A 95 4.51 3.62 5.19
CA SER A 95 3.91 4.96 5.13
C SER A 95 4.45 5.87 6.22
N THR A 96 4.54 7.16 5.92
CA THR A 96 5.02 8.17 6.88
C THR A 96 3.92 8.87 7.66
N ASN A 97 2.68 8.89 7.16
CA ASN A 97 1.60 9.71 7.72
C ASN A 97 0.24 8.98 7.85
N LEU A 98 0.18 7.66 7.64
CA LEU A 98 -1.06 6.88 7.67
C LEU A 98 -1.53 6.56 9.10
N GLU A 99 -2.71 7.05 9.50
CA GLU A 99 -3.28 6.81 10.84
C GLU A 99 -4.50 5.89 10.84
N ASP A 100 -5.49 6.20 10.01
CA ASP A 100 -6.81 5.56 10.01
C ASP A 100 -7.16 5.13 8.58
N PHE A 101 -7.29 3.83 8.37
CA PHE A 101 -7.46 3.27 7.05
C PHE A 101 -8.14 1.90 7.08
N GLU A 102 -8.62 1.49 5.93
CA GLU A 102 -9.06 0.12 5.68
C GLU A 102 -8.45 -0.41 4.39
N VAL A 103 -8.28 -1.72 4.35
CA VAL A 103 -7.87 -2.44 3.14
C VAL A 103 -9.08 -3.19 2.62
N GLN A 104 -9.33 -3.05 1.33
CA GLN A 104 -10.39 -3.71 0.60
C GLN A 104 -9.78 -4.57 -0.51
N ALA A 105 -10.43 -5.69 -0.81
CA ALA A 105 -10.10 -6.55 -1.95
C ALA A 105 -11.20 -6.47 -2.99
N PHE A 106 -10.81 -6.55 -4.27
CA PHE A 106 -11.74 -6.60 -5.38
C PHE A 106 -12.32 -8.02 -5.50
N ASP A 107 -13.64 -8.15 -5.41
CA ASP A 107 -14.31 -9.44 -5.46
C ASP A 107 -14.73 -9.84 -6.88
N SER A 108 -15.30 -11.04 -7.02
CA SER A 108 -15.76 -11.55 -8.31
C SER A 108 -17.03 -10.86 -8.84
N LEU A 109 -17.75 -10.12 -8.00
CA LEU A 109 -18.95 -9.36 -8.37
C LEU A 109 -18.58 -7.95 -8.86
N GLY A 110 -17.30 -7.60 -8.81
CA GLY A 110 -16.82 -6.27 -9.20
C GLY A 110 -16.93 -5.25 -8.07
N GLU A 111 -17.12 -5.69 -6.84
CA GLU A 111 -17.24 -4.83 -5.67
C GLU A 111 -15.96 -4.83 -4.82
N TRP A 112 -15.74 -3.72 -4.12
CA TRP A 112 -14.65 -3.62 -3.16
C TRP A 112 -15.13 -4.05 -1.78
N LYS A 113 -14.58 -5.14 -1.27
CA LYS A 113 -14.95 -5.71 0.03
C LYS A 113 -13.85 -5.49 1.05
N LYS A 114 -14.21 -4.94 2.21
CA LYS A 114 -13.27 -4.74 3.33
C LYS A 114 -12.71 -6.08 3.83
N ILE A 115 -11.40 -6.15 3.92
CA ILE A 115 -10.64 -7.30 4.44
C ILE A 115 -9.85 -6.97 5.70
N TYR A 116 -9.53 -5.69 5.92
CA TYR A 116 -8.83 -5.22 7.12
C TYR A 116 -9.22 -3.78 7.45
N ASP A 117 -9.13 -3.41 8.73
CA ASP A 117 -9.44 -2.08 9.24
C ASP A 117 -8.49 -1.71 10.38
N ARG A 118 -7.99 -0.47 10.37
CA ARG A 118 -7.16 0.08 11.43
C ARG A 118 -7.57 1.53 11.70
N ARG A 119 -8.01 1.82 12.92
CA ARG A 119 -8.48 3.18 13.30
C ARG A 119 -7.40 4.13 13.78
N THR A 120 -6.29 3.57 14.25
CA THR A 120 -5.14 4.31 14.76
C THR A 120 -3.87 3.53 14.47
N ASN A 121 -2.90 4.20 13.88
CA ASN A 121 -1.59 3.68 13.55
C ASN A 121 -0.55 4.75 13.84
N LYS A 122 0.59 4.34 14.40
CA LYS A 122 1.78 5.18 14.61
C LYS A 122 3.02 4.55 13.96
N ASP A 123 2.90 3.32 13.47
CA ASP A 123 4.00 2.58 12.90
C ASP A 123 4.20 3.03 11.46
N ARG A 124 5.48 3.17 11.06
CA ARG A 124 5.82 3.49 9.67
C ARG A 124 5.71 2.29 8.75
N VAL A 125 5.83 1.09 9.32
CA VAL A 125 5.69 -0.18 8.61
C VAL A 125 4.52 -0.91 9.24
N ILE A 126 3.43 -1.05 8.48
CA ILE A 126 2.26 -1.80 8.90
C ILE A 126 2.34 -3.20 8.26
N ASP A 127 2.64 -4.21 9.07
CA ASP A 127 2.57 -5.63 8.66
C ASP A 127 1.19 -6.21 8.99
N ILE A 128 0.40 -6.45 7.95
CA ILE A 128 -0.97 -6.95 8.04
C ILE A 128 -0.98 -8.42 7.65
N ARG A 129 -1.20 -9.31 8.62
CA ARG A 129 -1.50 -10.73 8.37
C ARG A 129 -3.01 -10.92 8.35
N LEU A 130 -3.52 -11.41 7.22
CA LEU A 130 -4.95 -11.62 7.04
C LEU A 130 -5.38 -12.89 7.77
N ASN A 131 -6.51 -12.82 8.49
CA ASN A 131 -7.09 -13.98 9.18
C ASN A 131 -7.55 -15.07 8.21
N LYS A 132 -7.82 -14.71 6.96
CA LYS A 132 -8.20 -15.62 5.87
C LYS A 132 -7.45 -15.18 4.63
N VAL A 133 -6.92 -16.13 3.88
CA VAL A 133 -6.33 -15.87 2.56
C VAL A 133 -7.42 -15.30 1.65
N VAL A 134 -7.09 -14.23 0.94
CA VAL A 134 -8.02 -13.53 0.04
C VAL A 134 -7.53 -13.71 -1.39
N THR A 135 -8.37 -14.30 -2.23
CA THR A 135 -8.11 -14.40 -3.67
C THR A 135 -8.73 -13.20 -4.38
N THR A 136 -7.93 -12.36 -5.02
CA THR A 136 -8.39 -11.11 -5.64
C THR A 136 -7.52 -10.71 -6.84
N THR A 137 -8.04 -9.82 -7.69
CA THR A 137 -7.28 -9.13 -8.75
C THR A 137 -6.93 -7.69 -8.37
N GLY A 138 -7.29 -7.23 -7.17
CA GLY A 138 -6.97 -5.87 -6.77
C GLY A 138 -7.09 -5.62 -5.28
N ILE A 139 -6.21 -4.76 -4.79
CA ILE A 139 -6.19 -4.29 -3.41
C ILE A 139 -6.38 -2.78 -3.42
N LYS A 140 -7.26 -2.29 -2.56
CA LYS A 140 -7.49 -0.88 -2.33
C LYS A 140 -7.21 -0.54 -0.88
N LEU A 141 -6.37 0.46 -0.66
CA LEU A 141 -6.17 1.13 0.62
C LEU A 141 -7.06 2.38 0.64
N LEU A 142 -8.07 2.40 1.50
CA LEU A 142 -8.90 3.57 1.73
C LEU A 142 -8.40 4.30 2.99
N VAL A 143 -7.98 5.54 2.82
CA VAL A 143 -7.39 6.37 3.86
C VAL A 143 -8.44 7.33 4.39
N ARG A 144 -8.78 7.18 5.67
CA ARG A 144 -9.74 8.02 6.37
C ARG A 144 -9.09 9.18 7.12
N ARG A 145 -7.85 8.99 7.59
CA ARG A 145 -7.11 10.01 8.34
C ARG A 145 -5.61 9.88 8.18
N THR A 146 -4.93 11.01 8.15
CA THR A 146 -3.47 11.11 8.18
C THR A 146 -3.00 12.03 9.29
N THR A 147 -1.72 11.93 9.68
CA THR A 147 -1.10 12.85 10.64
C THR A 147 -1.06 14.30 10.10
N ASP A 148 -1.15 14.46 8.78
CA ASP A 148 -0.98 15.74 8.08
C ASP A 148 -2.32 16.50 7.90
N ASP A 149 -3.46 15.89 8.23
CA ASP A 149 -4.80 16.48 8.06
C ASP A 149 -4.94 17.84 8.77
N ALA A 150 -4.36 17.97 9.97
CA ALA A 150 -4.39 19.22 10.72
C ALA A 150 -3.60 20.34 10.02
N ALA A 151 -2.47 20.00 9.39
CA ALA A 151 -1.69 20.95 8.59
C ALA A 151 -2.46 21.37 7.34
N GLN A 152 -3.03 20.39 6.61
CA GLN A 152 -3.84 20.62 5.42
C GLN A 152 -5.05 21.52 5.70
N ARG A 153 -5.74 21.28 6.82
CA ARG A 153 -6.88 22.11 7.24
C ARG A 153 -6.47 23.55 7.49
N ARG A 154 -5.32 23.79 8.12
CA ARG A 154 -4.81 25.14 8.40
C ARG A 154 -4.45 25.87 7.11
N GLU A 155 -3.84 25.18 6.15
CA GLU A 155 -3.51 25.75 4.84
C GLU A 155 -4.77 26.17 4.06
N ASN A 156 -5.82 25.36 4.12
CA ASN A 156 -7.07 25.63 3.40
C ASN A 156 -8.01 26.62 4.11
N LEU A 157 -7.68 27.04 5.33
CA LEU A 157 -8.41 28.02 6.11
C LEU A 157 -8.00 29.44 5.66
N LYS A 158 -8.85 30.11 4.88
CA LYS A 158 -8.60 31.48 4.42
C LYS A 158 -9.49 32.47 5.17
N LEU A 159 -8.87 33.53 5.68
CA LEU A 159 -9.61 34.67 6.21
C LEU A 159 -10.17 35.48 5.05
N LYS A 160 -11.50 35.57 4.92
CA LYS A 160 -12.15 36.49 3.99
C LYS A 160 -12.94 37.52 4.76
N ARG A 161 -13.08 38.69 4.16
CA ARG A 161 -13.93 39.76 4.68
C ARG A 161 -15.27 39.67 3.98
N GLU A 162 -16.34 39.43 4.73
CA GLU A 162 -17.68 39.61 4.20
C GLU A 162 -18.01 41.10 4.24
N ASN A 163 -18.20 41.70 3.07
CA ASN A 163 -18.77 43.03 2.96
C ASN A 163 -20.28 42.87 2.78
N VAL A 164 -21.05 43.73 3.45
CA VAL A 164 -22.50 43.75 3.32
C VAL A 164 -22.87 44.86 2.35
N GLU A 165 -23.55 44.52 1.25
CA GLU A 165 -24.13 45.52 0.35
C GLU A 165 -25.41 46.07 0.99
N THR A 166 -25.44 47.39 1.20
CA THR A 166 -26.63 48.08 1.71
C THR A 166 -27.64 48.30 0.58
N PRO A 167 -28.93 48.49 0.90
CA PRO A 167 -29.96 48.81 -0.09
C PRO A 167 -29.61 49.99 -1.01
N ASP A 168 -28.80 50.94 -0.53
CA ASP A 168 -28.33 52.12 -1.26
C ASP A 168 -27.15 51.84 -2.21
N GLY A 169 -26.77 50.56 -2.43
CA GLY A 169 -25.65 50.16 -3.29
C GLY A 169 -24.25 50.34 -2.68
N ASN A 170 -24.14 50.89 -1.46
CA ASN A 170 -22.86 51.05 -0.77
C ASN A 170 -22.38 49.74 -0.12
N ARG A 171 -21.06 49.50 -0.13
CA ARG A 171 -20.43 48.38 0.59
C ARG A 171 -20.04 48.78 1.99
N ARG A 172 -20.73 48.24 3.00
CA ARG A 172 -20.31 48.37 4.40
C ARG A 172 -19.25 47.33 4.73
N ARG A 173 -18.18 47.80 5.38
CA ARG A 173 -17.11 46.96 5.94
C ARG A 173 -17.70 46.01 6.98
N GLY A 174 -17.88 44.75 6.61
CA GLY A 174 -18.35 43.71 7.54
C GLY A 174 -17.21 42.98 8.24
N ARG A 175 -17.57 41.86 8.89
CA ARG A 175 -16.68 41.04 9.73
C ARG A 175 -15.74 40.17 8.90
N TYR A 176 -14.61 39.81 9.50
CA TYR A 176 -13.76 38.75 8.98
C TYR A 176 -14.33 37.39 9.39
N LEU A 177 -14.40 36.48 8.42
CA LEU A 177 -14.84 35.10 8.59
C LEU A 177 -13.80 34.16 8.00
N TYR A 178 -13.62 33.01 8.64
CA TYR A 178 -12.78 31.96 8.11
C TYR A 178 -13.60 31.10 7.14
N HIS A 179 -13.09 30.93 5.93
CA HIS A 179 -13.67 30.07 4.92
C HIS A 179 -12.69 28.97 4.57
N LEU A 180 -13.17 27.72 4.58
CA LEU A 180 -12.45 26.59 4.02
C LEU A 180 -12.55 26.65 2.50
N THR A 181 -11.40 26.62 1.83
CA THR A 181 -11.32 26.76 0.36
C THR A 181 -10.87 25.49 -0.36
N GLY A 182 -10.63 24.41 0.38
CA GLY A 182 -10.15 23.14 -0.13
C GLY A 182 -10.35 21.99 0.85
N PRO A 183 -9.97 20.76 0.47
CA PRO A 183 -10.18 19.57 1.27
C PRO A 183 -9.38 19.62 2.57
N THR A 184 -9.95 19.08 3.65
CA THR A 184 -9.29 19.08 4.97
C THR A 184 -8.49 17.81 5.27
N THR A 185 -8.67 16.78 4.46
CA THR A 185 -7.88 15.55 4.50
C THR A 185 -6.59 15.74 3.71
N ALA A 186 -5.45 15.32 4.24
CA ALA A 186 -4.23 15.20 3.47
C ALA A 186 -4.18 13.84 2.75
N LEU A 187 -3.36 13.75 1.70
CA LEU A 187 -3.10 12.49 1.01
C LEU A 187 -2.13 11.65 1.84
N ALA A 188 -2.34 10.34 1.85
CA ALA A 188 -1.36 9.42 2.41
C ALA A 188 -0.10 9.41 1.55
N LYS A 189 1.04 9.44 2.23
CA LYS A 189 2.39 9.29 1.69
C LYS A 189 2.82 7.87 1.95
N ILE A 190 2.98 7.09 0.90
CA ILE A 190 3.21 5.66 0.96
C ILE A 190 4.45 5.38 0.13
N ALA A 191 5.48 4.82 0.76
CA ALA A 191 6.72 4.48 0.08
C ALA A 191 6.57 3.19 -0.73
N GLU A 192 5.90 2.18 -0.18
CA GLU A 192 5.77 0.88 -0.84
C GLU A 192 4.57 0.13 -0.25
N ILE A 193 3.90 -0.67 -1.08
CA ILE A 193 2.87 -1.62 -0.69
C ILE A 193 3.23 -2.99 -1.25
N GLU A 194 3.52 -3.92 -0.34
CA GLU A 194 3.90 -5.28 -0.69
C GLU A 194 2.70 -6.22 -0.50
N LEU A 195 2.48 -7.10 -1.47
CA LEU A 195 1.36 -8.05 -1.49
C LEU A 195 1.89 -9.48 -1.52
N TYR A 196 1.89 -10.16 -0.37
CA TYR A 196 2.46 -11.51 -0.26
C TYR A 196 1.41 -12.60 -0.39
N GLY A 197 1.69 -13.53 -1.30
CA GLY A 197 1.03 -14.83 -1.40
C GLY A 197 2.02 -15.98 -1.33
N TYR A 198 1.52 -17.21 -1.41
CA TYR A 198 2.37 -18.40 -1.48
C TYR A 198 3.08 -18.43 -2.84
N ALA A 199 4.38 -18.72 -2.85
CA ALA A 199 5.08 -18.96 -4.10
C ALA A 199 4.49 -20.20 -4.81
N ASN A 200 4.30 -20.10 -6.12
CA ASN A 200 3.86 -21.22 -6.96
C ASN A 200 5.05 -21.97 -7.54
#